data_AF-A0A210QMC2-F1
#
_entry.id   AF-A0A210QMC2-F1
#
_cell.length_a   1.000
_cell.length_b   1.000
_cell.length_c   1.000
_cell.angle_alpha   90.00
_cell.angle_beta   90.00
_cell.angle_gamma   90.00
#
_symmetry.space_group_name_H-M   'P 1'
#
loop_
_entity.id
_entity.type
_entity.pdbx_description
1 polymer ?
#
loop_
_entity_poly.entity_id
_entity_poly.type
_entity_poly.pdbx_seq_one_letter_code
_entity_poly.pdbx_strand_id
1 'polypeptide(L)'
;MSGASADVVAPNNSDIGDMVQEGKNKTKIYCQRCSSLILLQQKASIKEKELFLPHMKKKPNAAPEDGETLNNFWLVEDMFTFENLGFTNTVDNIKYLICADCEVGPIGVHDIRQNKLFYVALDRVKHGE
;
A
#
# COMPACT_ATOMS: atom_id res chain seq x y z
N MET A 1 30.42 2.70 -14.33
CA MET A 1 29.41 1.65 -14.05
C MET A 1 28.32 2.28 -13.19
N SER A 2 27.49 3.12 -13.78
CA SER A 2 26.40 3.83 -13.11
C SER A 2 25.20 2.90 -13.02
N GLY A 3 24.82 2.54 -11.79
CA GLY A 3 23.67 1.68 -11.50
C GLY A 3 22.37 2.33 -11.95
N ALA A 4 21.55 1.54 -12.64
CA ALA A 4 20.22 1.93 -13.06
C ALA A 4 19.31 2.14 -11.84
N SER A 5 18.71 3.32 -11.72
CA SER A 5 17.52 3.53 -10.89
C SER A 5 16.40 2.68 -11.49
N ALA A 6 15.88 1.74 -10.71
CA ALA A 6 14.67 1.03 -11.09
C ALA A 6 13.49 1.99 -10.85
N ASP A 7 13.08 2.68 -11.89
CA ASP A 7 11.82 3.42 -11.89
C ASP A 7 10.69 2.41 -11.64
N VAL A 8 9.96 2.61 -10.55
CA VAL A 8 8.76 1.83 -10.26
C VAL A 8 7.69 2.34 -11.22
N VAL A 9 7.51 1.63 -12.33
CA VAL A 9 6.45 1.90 -13.29
C VAL A 9 5.13 1.49 -12.66
N ALA A 10 4.17 2.42 -12.58
CA ALA A 10 2.81 2.14 -12.14
C ALA A 10 2.21 1.01 -13.01
N PRO A 11 1.51 0.03 -12.42
CA PRO A 11 0.93 -1.08 -13.17
C PRO A 11 -0.12 -0.55 -14.15
N ASN A 12 -0.02 -0.97 -15.40
CA ASN A 12 -1.03 -0.67 -16.41
C ASN A 12 -2.29 -1.52 -16.16
N ASN A 13 -3.41 -1.16 -16.80
CA ASN A 13 -4.71 -1.80 -16.54
C ASN A 13 -4.73 -3.31 -16.86
N SER A 14 -3.89 -3.78 -17.79
CA SER A 14 -3.72 -5.21 -18.09
C SER A 14 -3.01 -5.96 -16.96
N ASP A 15 -1.99 -5.35 -16.33
CA ASP A 15 -1.23 -5.97 -15.24
C ASP A 15 -2.07 -6.15 -13.97
N ILE A 16 -3.02 -5.24 -13.73
CA ILE A 16 -3.94 -5.32 -12.58
C ILE A 16 -4.87 -6.52 -12.71
N GLY A 17 -5.33 -6.82 -13.93
CA GLY A 17 -6.20 -7.97 -14.20
C GLY A 17 -5.58 -9.30 -13.74
N ASP A 18 -4.26 -9.46 -13.93
CA ASP A 18 -3.53 -10.66 -13.52
C ASP A 18 -3.37 -10.80 -12.01
N MET A 19 -3.48 -9.69 -11.26
CA MET A 19 -3.39 -9.65 -9.80
C MET A 19 -4.75 -9.90 -9.12
N VAL A 20 -5.85 -9.96 -9.88
CA VAL A 20 -7.22 -10.05 -9.36
C VAL A 20 -7.83 -11.42 -9.65
N GLN A 21 -8.45 -12.02 -8.64
CA GLN A 21 -9.30 -13.20 -8.76
C GLN A 21 -10.58 -12.95 -7.96
N GLU A 22 -11.74 -13.07 -8.62
CA GLU A 22 -13.06 -12.85 -8.01
C GLU A 22 -13.20 -11.44 -7.38
N GLY A 23 -12.60 -10.44 -8.00
CA GLY A 23 -12.59 -9.06 -7.50
C GLY A 23 -11.69 -8.83 -6.28
N LYS A 24 -10.91 -9.84 -5.88
CA LYS A 24 -9.98 -9.78 -4.74
C LYS A 24 -8.55 -10.06 -5.16
N ASN A 25 -7.61 -9.81 -4.25
CA ASN A 25 -6.20 -10.15 -4.48
C ASN A 25 -6.02 -11.65 -4.73
N LYS A 26 -5.49 -12.00 -5.91
CA LYS A 26 -5.25 -13.37 -6.34
C LYS A 26 -4.20 -14.08 -5.49
N THR A 27 -3.12 -13.37 -5.15
CA THR A 27 -1.97 -13.89 -4.40
C THR A 27 -1.84 -13.22 -3.04
N LYS A 28 -0.91 -13.69 -2.21
CA LYS A 28 -0.52 -12.98 -0.98
C LYS A 28 0.13 -11.63 -1.35
N ILE A 29 0.07 -10.71 -0.38
CA ILE A 29 0.63 -9.37 -0.49
C ILE A 29 1.70 -9.20 0.57
N TYR A 30 2.88 -8.75 0.15
CA TYR A 30 4.06 -8.59 0.98
C TYR A 30 4.56 -7.14 0.97
N CYS A 31 5.33 -6.79 1.99
CA CYS A 31 6.11 -5.56 1.96
C CYS A 31 7.06 -5.55 0.76
N GLN A 32 7.22 -4.41 0.08
CA GLN A 32 8.19 -4.33 -1.02
C GLN A 32 9.66 -4.34 -0.56
N ARG A 33 9.93 -4.07 0.73
CA ARG A 33 11.29 -3.84 1.27
C ARG A 33 11.86 -5.00 2.08
N CYS A 34 11.00 -5.83 2.66
CA CYS A 34 11.38 -7.02 3.41
C CYS A 34 10.42 -8.17 3.09
N SER A 35 10.53 -9.30 3.78
CA SER A 35 9.68 -10.49 3.59
C SER A 35 8.36 -10.45 4.38
N SER A 36 8.00 -9.31 4.97
CA SER A 36 6.80 -9.18 5.81
C SER A 36 5.52 -9.47 5.02
N LEU A 37 4.71 -10.40 5.51
CA LEU A 37 3.40 -10.71 4.94
C LEU A 37 2.38 -9.68 5.44
N ILE A 38 1.71 -8.98 4.51
CA ILE A 38 0.72 -7.94 4.82
C ILE A 38 -0.70 -8.52 4.77
N LEU A 39 -1.03 -9.27 3.71
CA LEU A 39 -2.34 -9.89 3.52
C LEU A 39 -2.20 -11.27 2.90
N LEU A 40 -3.05 -12.20 3.35
CA LEU A 40 -3.28 -13.46 2.64
C LEU A 40 -4.04 -13.21 1.33
N GLN A 41 -4.02 -14.21 0.44
CA GLN A 41 -4.85 -14.21 -0.77
C GLN A 41 -6.34 -14.10 -0.43
N GLN A 42 -7.14 -13.51 -1.32
CA GLN A 42 -8.59 -13.41 -1.21
C GLN A 42 -9.09 -12.62 0.03
N LYS A 43 -8.28 -11.66 0.51
CA LYS A 43 -8.57 -10.87 1.71
C LYS A 43 -8.88 -9.39 1.45
N ALA A 44 -8.56 -8.87 0.27
CA ALA A 44 -8.80 -7.48 -0.08
C ALA A 44 -9.41 -7.35 -1.47
N SER A 45 -10.34 -6.41 -1.63
CA SER A 45 -11.00 -6.14 -2.92
C SER A 45 -10.23 -5.08 -3.71
N ILE A 46 -10.23 -5.21 -5.04
CA ILE A 46 -9.63 -4.17 -5.89
C ILE A 46 -10.50 -2.90 -5.85
N LYS A 47 -9.85 -1.74 -5.72
CA LYS A 47 -10.53 -0.44 -5.68
C LYS A 47 -9.74 0.61 -6.44
N GLU A 48 -10.35 1.17 -7.46
CA GLU A 48 -9.88 2.38 -8.13
C GLU A 48 -10.32 3.60 -7.32
N LYS A 49 -9.36 4.44 -6.92
CA LYS A 49 -9.56 5.68 -6.16
C LYS A 49 -8.28 6.50 -6.24
N GLU A 50 -8.40 7.79 -6.52
CA GLU A 50 -7.27 8.71 -6.47
C GLU A 50 -6.97 9.13 -5.02
N LEU A 51 -5.76 8.84 -4.53
CA LEU A 51 -5.30 9.21 -3.18
C LEU A 51 -3.84 9.65 -3.20
N PHE A 52 -3.56 10.79 -2.57
CA PHE A 52 -2.20 11.23 -2.30
C PHE A 52 -1.58 10.45 -1.13
N LEU A 53 -0.35 10.02 -1.31
CA LEU A 53 0.46 9.36 -0.29
C LEU A 53 1.88 9.96 -0.27
N PRO A 54 2.39 10.40 0.90
CA PRO A 54 3.79 10.76 1.06
C PRO A 54 4.72 9.65 0.58
N HIS A 55 5.91 9.96 0.08
CA HIS A 55 6.84 8.90 -0.37
C HIS A 55 7.22 7.94 0.76
N MET A 56 7.45 6.66 0.43
CA MET A 56 7.75 5.60 1.40
C MET A 56 9.06 5.76 2.18
N LYS A 57 9.93 6.66 1.74
CA LYS A 57 11.11 7.08 2.50
C LYS A 57 10.94 8.56 2.79
N LYS A 58 11.01 8.91 4.07
CA LYS A 58 11.18 10.31 4.47
C LYS A 58 12.53 10.78 3.94
N LYS A 59 12.54 11.69 2.97
CA LYS A 59 13.73 12.47 2.69
C LYS A 59 13.92 13.43 3.88
N PRO A 60 15.13 13.63 4.41
CA PRO A 60 15.36 14.72 5.35
C PRO A 60 14.94 16.03 4.67
N ASN A 61 14.11 16.81 5.36
CA ASN A 61 13.50 18.07 4.86
C ASN A 61 12.46 17.91 3.73
N ALA A 62 11.83 16.75 3.60
CA ALA A 62 10.66 16.60 2.73
C ALA A 62 9.55 17.59 3.14
N ALA A 63 9.05 18.37 2.18
CA ALA A 63 7.87 19.20 2.38
C ALA A 63 6.64 18.30 2.63
N PRO A 64 5.59 18.80 3.33
CA PRO A 64 4.34 18.05 3.50
C PRO A 64 3.73 17.57 2.17
N GLU A 65 3.96 18.31 1.09
CA GLU A 65 3.55 17.97 -0.27
C GLU A 65 4.48 16.99 -1.02
N ASP A 66 5.57 16.50 -0.42
CA ASP A 66 6.49 15.54 -1.07
C ASP A 66 5.89 14.13 -1.02
N GLY A 67 5.23 13.75 -2.12
CA GLY A 67 4.59 12.46 -2.30
C GLY A 67 4.09 12.26 -3.72
N GLU A 68 3.19 11.30 -3.89
CA GLU A 68 2.62 10.96 -5.18
C GLU A 68 1.13 10.62 -5.05
N THR A 69 0.40 10.83 -6.14
CA THR A 69 -0.99 10.41 -6.25
C THR A 69 -1.05 9.02 -6.88
N LEU A 70 -1.70 8.08 -6.19
CA LEU A 70 -1.88 6.70 -6.64
C LEU A 70 -3.37 6.44 -6.92
N ASN A 71 -3.65 5.49 -7.82
CA ASN A 71 -4.99 5.27 -8.36
C ASN A 71 -5.61 3.92 -7.99
N ASN A 72 -4.79 2.92 -7.66
CA ASN A 72 -5.25 1.55 -7.47
C ASN A 72 -4.87 1.03 -6.09
N PHE A 73 -5.88 0.52 -5.39
CA PHE A 73 -5.76 0.08 -4.01
C PHE A 73 -6.40 -1.27 -3.78
N TRP A 74 -5.82 -2.02 -2.86
CA TRP A 74 -6.50 -3.09 -2.14
C TRP A 74 -7.30 -2.46 -1.00
N LEU A 75 -8.62 -2.63 -1.04
CA LEU A 75 -9.52 -2.24 0.03
C LEU A 75 -9.70 -3.40 1.00
N VAL A 76 -9.44 -3.13 2.27
CA VAL A 76 -9.69 -4.02 3.39
C VAL A 76 -10.71 -3.36 4.31
N GLU A 77 -11.70 -4.14 4.76
CA GLU A 77 -12.84 -3.66 5.55
C GLU A 77 -12.77 -4.07 7.04
N ASP A 78 -11.65 -4.64 7.47
CA ASP A 78 -11.40 -5.03 8.85
C ASP A 78 -9.90 -5.06 9.15
N MET A 79 -9.45 -4.33 10.17
CA MET A 79 -8.03 -4.27 10.56
C MET A 79 -7.47 -5.63 10.98
N PHE A 80 -8.32 -6.53 11.49
CA PHE A 80 -7.90 -7.88 11.89
C PHE A 80 -7.64 -8.81 10.70
N THR A 81 -7.87 -8.34 9.48
CA THR A 81 -7.56 -9.07 8.25
C THR A 81 -6.06 -9.03 7.90
N PHE A 82 -5.33 -8.05 8.43
CA PHE A 82 -3.90 -7.90 8.18
C PHE A 82 -3.07 -8.87 9.01
N GLU A 83 -1.99 -9.38 8.40
CA GLU A 83 -1.04 -10.28 9.09
C GLU A 83 0.02 -9.47 9.86
N ASN A 84 0.77 -8.59 9.18
CA ASN A 84 1.83 -7.77 9.79
C ASN A 84 1.77 -6.31 9.33
N LEU A 85 0.83 -5.53 9.90
CA LEU A 85 0.62 -4.13 9.56
C LEU A 85 0.82 -3.21 10.77
N GLY A 86 1.56 -2.13 10.58
CA GLY A 86 1.69 -1.03 11.54
C GLY A 86 0.90 0.21 11.11
N PHE A 87 0.67 1.11 12.06
CA PHE A 87 0.05 2.41 11.83
C PHE A 87 0.95 3.54 12.34
N THR A 88 0.95 4.67 11.64
CA THR A 88 1.54 5.90 12.18
C THR A 88 0.64 6.54 13.24
N ASN A 89 1.20 7.56 13.90
CA ASN A 89 0.40 8.56 14.60
C ASN A 89 -0.60 9.21 13.64
N THR A 90 -1.72 9.67 14.20
CA THR A 90 -2.78 10.32 13.44
C THR A 90 -2.39 11.77 13.12
N VAL A 91 -2.57 12.20 11.87
CA VAL A 91 -2.40 13.60 11.42
C VAL A 91 -3.60 13.99 10.55
N ASP A 92 -4.41 14.95 10.96
CA ASP A 92 -5.60 15.37 10.20
C ASP A 92 -6.59 14.23 9.88
N ASN A 93 -6.83 13.33 10.85
CA ASN A 93 -7.63 12.09 10.69
C ASN A 93 -6.96 11.00 9.83
N ILE A 94 -5.78 11.34 9.32
CA ILE A 94 -4.73 10.56 8.69
C ILE A 94 -4.10 9.42 9.49
N LYS A 95 -4.42 8.14 9.32
CA LYS A 95 -3.50 7.07 9.73
C LYS A 95 -2.85 6.43 8.52
N TYR A 96 -1.53 6.53 8.45
CA TYR A 96 -0.78 5.84 7.41
C TYR A 96 -0.48 4.41 7.81
N LEU A 97 -0.57 3.50 6.85
CA LEU A 97 -0.25 2.09 7.01
C LEU A 97 1.23 1.89 6.69
N ILE A 98 1.97 1.20 7.55
CA ILE A 98 3.40 0.90 7.39
C ILE A 98 3.65 -0.59 7.57
N CYS A 99 4.75 -1.10 7.04
CA CYS A 99 5.17 -2.47 7.37
C CYS A 99 5.50 -2.58 8.86
N ALA A 100 4.96 -3.58 9.55
CA ALA A 100 5.23 -3.77 10.97
C ALA A 100 6.69 -4.18 11.26
N ASP A 101 7.34 -4.89 10.33
CA ASP A 101 8.66 -5.46 10.57
C ASP A 101 9.81 -4.49 10.27
N CYS A 102 9.70 -3.70 9.19
CA CYS A 102 10.77 -2.79 8.77
C CYS A 102 10.41 -1.30 8.91
N GLU A 103 9.19 -1.00 9.37
CA GLU A 103 8.65 0.35 9.58
C GLU A 103 8.64 1.24 8.32
N VAL A 104 8.97 0.71 7.14
CA VAL A 104 8.92 1.46 5.89
C VAL A 104 7.47 1.65 5.46
N GLY A 105 7.14 2.88 5.12
CA GLY A 105 5.85 3.28 4.57
C GLY A 105 5.78 4.78 4.30
N PRO A 106 4.63 5.29 3.83
CA PRO A 106 3.34 4.61 3.90
C PRO A 106 3.11 3.64 2.74
N ILE A 107 2.65 2.42 3.02
CA ILE A 107 2.16 1.47 2.00
C ILE A 107 0.66 1.64 1.72
N GLY A 108 -0.01 2.46 2.53
CA GLY A 108 -1.44 2.68 2.44
C GLY A 108 -1.93 3.73 3.42
N VAL A 109 -3.25 3.89 3.48
CA VAL A 109 -3.91 4.92 4.27
C VAL A 109 -5.24 4.44 4.85
N HIS A 110 -5.58 4.99 6.01
CA HIS A 110 -6.86 4.86 6.68
C HIS A 110 -7.31 6.24 7.18
N ASP A 111 -8.50 6.67 6.76
CA ASP A 111 -9.18 7.83 7.33
C ASP A 111 -10.03 7.37 8.51
N ILE A 112 -9.70 7.81 9.73
CA ILE A 112 -10.38 7.35 10.94
C ILE A 112 -11.88 7.74 10.99
N ARG A 113 -12.31 8.68 10.14
CA ARG A 113 -13.73 9.04 10.00
C ARG A 113 -14.50 7.98 9.20
N GLN A 114 -13.80 7.26 8.33
CA GLN A 114 -14.34 6.16 7.53
C GLN A 114 -14.06 4.87 8.26
N ASN A 115 -14.96 4.53 9.20
CA ASN A 115 -14.78 3.34 10.01
C ASN A 115 -14.54 2.12 9.12
N LYS A 116 -13.46 1.41 9.41
CA LYS A 116 -13.04 0.17 8.78
C LYS A 116 -12.54 0.20 7.34
N LEU A 117 -12.40 1.35 6.66
CA LEU A 117 -11.85 1.36 5.29
C LEU A 117 -10.32 1.57 5.32
N PHE A 118 -9.58 0.56 4.88
CA PHE A 118 -8.12 0.58 4.79
C PHE A 118 -7.71 0.39 3.34
N TYR A 119 -6.95 1.33 2.79
CA TYR A 119 -6.50 1.32 1.41
C TYR A 119 -5.00 1.02 1.35
N VAL A 120 -4.61 -0.11 0.76
CA VAL A 120 -3.20 -0.47 0.51
C VAL A 120 -2.88 -0.24 -0.96
N ALA A 121 -1.91 0.61 -1.26
CA ALA A 121 -1.57 0.95 -2.64
C ALA A 121 -0.89 -0.22 -3.35
N LEU A 122 -1.38 -0.59 -4.53
CA LEU A 122 -0.83 -1.70 -5.33
C LEU A 122 0.67 -1.49 -5.61
N ASP A 123 1.02 -0.27 -5.99
CA ASP A 123 2.37 0.14 -6.40
C ASP A 123 3.40 0.11 -5.26
N ARG A 124 2.92 -0.06 -4.02
CA ARG A 124 3.76 0.03 -2.81
C ARG A 124 3.96 -1.30 -2.10
N VAL A 125 3.43 -2.39 -2.66
CA VAL A 125 3.52 -3.75 -2.14
C VAL A 125 4.00 -4.73 -3.21
N LYS A 126 4.30 -5.96 -2.82
CA LYS A 126 4.65 -7.05 -3.73
C LYS A 126 3.57 -8.13 -3.69
N HIS A 127 3.29 -8.71 -4.86
CA HIS A 127 2.33 -9.81 -5.02
C HIS A 127 3.11 -11.08 -5.35
N GLY A 128 2.84 -12.16 -4.63
CA GLY A 128 3.53 -13.43 -4.84
C GLY A 128 2.94 -14.59 -4.03
N GLU A 129 3.45 -15.79 -4.27
CA GLU A 129 3.08 -17.01 -3.52
C GLU A 129 3.77 -17.11 -2.15
#